data_AF-A0A9P6LI23-F1
#
_entry.id   AF-A0A9P6LI23-F1
#
_cell.length_a   1.000
_cell.length_b   1.000
_cell.length_c   1.000
_cell.angle_alpha   90.00
_cell.angle_beta   90.00
_cell.angle_gamma   90.00
#
_symmetry.space_group_name_H-M   'P 1'
#
loop_
_entity.id
_entity.type
_entity.pdbx_description
1 polymer ?
#
loop_
_entity_poly.entity_id
_entity_poly.type
_entity_poly.pdbx_seq_one_letter_code
_entity_poly.pdbx_strand_id
1 'polypeptide(L)'
;MGASNIQAIFRQPSSLSFEFMQLRIAEKVKGLPARDAALLGLDDSGAGTLNQSKTGVTGNGRIWHILHGIYIKKLTEKSAADCLTAKFVYEFSEQLKTCPQSNSKQSNSKETVMGLYDFLQTYQFAASTITLVGPKILQHSSDIAKTFWEYDAAFMTLMQGLPRLVCRKGWAARDRTLEATKEWLAAASAAPTVEKDVDWD
;
A
#
# COMPACT_ATOMS: atom_id res chain seq x y z
N MET A 1 -10.41 -37.78 5.96
CA MET A 1 -10.03 -37.18 4.66
C MET A 1 -9.72 -35.69 4.82
N GLY A 2 -8.64 -35.33 5.52
CA GLY A 2 -8.33 -33.92 5.84
C GLY A 2 -6.84 -33.58 5.78
N ALA A 3 -5.99 -34.46 6.32
CA ALA A 3 -4.54 -34.27 6.29
C ALA A 3 -3.93 -34.35 4.88
N SER A 4 -4.44 -35.22 3.99
CA SER A 4 -3.92 -35.33 2.61
C SER A 4 -4.30 -34.13 1.74
N ASN A 5 -5.44 -33.48 2.00
CA ASN A 5 -5.86 -32.28 1.27
C ASN A 5 -5.07 -31.04 1.73
N ILE A 6 -4.77 -30.94 3.03
CA ILE A 6 -3.90 -29.88 3.55
C ILE A 6 -2.47 -30.08 3.02
N GLN A 7 -1.95 -31.31 2.99
CA GLN A 7 -0.64 -31.56 2.38
C GLN A 7 -0.63 -31.29 0.88
N ALA A 8 -1.71 -31.56 0.13
CA ALA A 8 -1.80 -31.22 -1.29
C ALA A 8 -1.75 -29.71 -1.55
N ILE A 9 -2.33 -28.89 -0.66
CA ILE A 9 -2.25 -27.42 -0.70
C ILE A 9 -0.81 -26.93 -0.47
N PHE A 10 -0.06 -27.56 0.45
CA PHE A 10 1.35 -27.23 0.69
C PHE A 10 2.33 -27.84 -0.33
N ARG A 11 1.87 -28.78 -1.18
CA ARG A 11 2.71 -29.50 -2.15
C ARG A 11 2.80 -28.83 -3.52
N GLN A 12 2.06 -27.73 -3.75
CA GLN A 12 2.22 -26.86 -4.92
C GLN A 12 2.87 -25.52 -4.52
N PRO A 13 4.20 -25.46 -4.36
CA PRO A 13 4.90 -24.24 -3.97
C PRO A 13 4.81 -23.11 -5.02
N SER A 14 4.45 -23.40 -6.27
CA SER A 14 4.39 -22.40 -7.35
C SER A 14 3.08 -21.60 -7.40
N SER A 15 1.96 -22.13 -6.90
CA SER A 15 0.66 -21.43 -6.93
C SER A 15 0.35 -20.63 -5.65
N LEU A 16 1.18 -20.77 -4.62
CA LEU A 16 1.12 -19.99 -3.38
C LEU A 16 2.39 -19.16 -3.16
N SER A 17 3.27 -19.09 -4.16
CA SER A 17 4.48 -18.28 -4.05
C SER A 17 4.11 -16.81 -3.92
N PHE A 18 4.97 -16.05 -3.23
CA PHE A 18 4.81 -14.61 -3.06
C PHE A 18 4.64 -13.92 -4.43
N GLU A 19 5.38 -14.36 -5.44
CA GLU A 19 5.33 -13.85 -6.81
C GLU A 19 3.96 -14.10 -7.46
N PHE A 20 3.38 -15.29 -7.28
CA PHE A 20 2.03 -15.57 -7.76
C PHE A 20 0.99 -14.66 -7.11
N MET A 21 1.07 -14.48 -5.79
CA MET A 21 0.18 -13.56 -5.06
C MET A 21 0.36 -12.12 -5.56
N GLN A 22 1.59 -11.66 -5.72
CA GLN A 22 1.90 -10.31 -6.20
C GLN A 22 1.42 -10.08 -7.63
N LEU A 23 1.59 -11.05 -8.52
CA LEU A 23 1.06 -10.99 -9.89
C LEU A 23 -0.47 -10.90 -9.88
N ARG A 24 -1.14 -11.70 -9.05
CA ARG A 24 -2.61 -11.63 -8.88
C ARG A 24 -3.06 -10.28 -8.34
N ILE A 25 -2.35 -9.71 -7.37
CA ILE A 25 -2.61 -8.36 -6.86
C ILE A 25 -2.42 -7.33 -7.99
N ALA A 26 -1.33 -7.43 -8.76
CA ALA A 26 -1.05 -6.51 -9.86
C ALA A 26 -2.17 -6.53 -10.93
N GLU A 27 -2.59 -7.72 -11.35
CA GLU A 27 -3.62 -7.88 -12.38
C GLU A 27 -5.02 -7.51 -11.89
N LYS A 28 -5.43 -8.05 -10.74
CA LYS A 28 -6.83 -8.04 -10.32
C LYS A 28 -7.16 -6.89 -9.39
N VAL A 29 -6.29 -6.64 -8.42
CA VAL A 29 -6.52 -5.64 -7.37
C VAL A 29 -6.07 -4.26 -7.84
N LYS A 30 -4.84 -4.12 -8.31
CA LYS A 30 -4.31 -2.85 -8.84
C LYS A 30 -4.85 -2.54 -10.24
N GLY A 31 -5.17 -3.57 -11.03
CA GLY A 31 -5.73 -3.40 -12.37
C GLY A 31 -4.70 -2.96 -13.41
N LEU A 32 -3.45 -3.43 -13.29
CA LEU A 32 -2.42 -3.12 -14.28
C LEU A 32 -2.89 -3.51 -15.70
N PRO A 33 -2.52 -2.74 -16.73
CA PRO A 33 -2.72 -3.13 -18.12
C PRO A 33 -2.14 -4.52 -18.37
N ALA A 34 -2.83 -5.34 -19.17
CA ALA A 34 -2.42 -6.74 -19.41
C ALA A 34 -0.98 -6.86 -19.93
N ARG A 35 -0.54 -5.90 -20.76
CA ARG A 35 0.84 -5.84 -21.27
C ARG A 35 1.87 -5.67 -20.15
N ASP A 36 1.56 -4.85 -19.13
CA ASP A 36 2.49 -4.50 -18.05
C ASP A 36 2.50 -5.63 -17.00
N ALA A 37 1.33 -6.22 -16.74
CA ALA A 37 1.23 -7.42 -15.89
C ALA A 37 1.94 -8.64 -16.52
N ALA A 38 1.89 -8.78 -17.85
CA ALA A 38 2.61 -9.84 -18.55
C ALA A 38 4.13 -9.75 -18.31
N LEU A 39 4.71 -8.55 -18.22
CA LEU A 39 6.13 -8.38 -17.90
C LEU A 39 6.48 -8.95 -16.52
N LEU A 40 5.62 -8.75 -15.52
CA LEU A 40 5.79 -9.35 -14.18
C LEU A 40 5.69 -10.89 -14.23
N GLY A 41 4.82 -11.42 -15.09
CA GLY A 41 4.66 -12.87 -15.28
C GLY A 41 5.81 -13.53 -16.05
N LEU A 42 6.63 -12.75 -16.78
CA LEU A 42 7.82 -13.26 -17.47
C LEU A 42 9.03 -13.41 -16.55
N ASP A 43 9.03 -12.76 -15.38
CA ASP A 43 10.12 -12.89 -14.43
C ASP A 43 9.98 -14.16 -13.57
N ASP A 44 10.75 -15.18 -13.92
CA ASP A 44 10.92 -16.44 -13.17
C ASP A 44 12.20 -16.47 -12.33
N SER A 45 12.93 -15.35 -12.20
CA SER A 45 14.25 -15.28 -11.56
C SER A 45 14.21 -15.28 -10.03
N GLY A 46 13.04 -14.99 -9.45
CA GLY A 46 12.81 -14.90 -8.02
C GLY A 46 13.36 -13.62 -7.36
N ALA A 47 12.93 -13.35 -6.13
CA ALA A 47 13.33 -12.15 -5.37
C ALA A 47 14.74 -12.21 -4.77
N GLY A 48 15.29 -13.41 -4.58
CA GLY A 48 16.59 -13.62 -3.91
C GLY A 48 17.81 -13.19 -4.72
N THR A 49 18.96 -13.08 -4.06
CA THR A 49 20.23 -12.73 -4.71
C THR A 49 20.63 -13.75 -5.78
N LEU A 50 20.43 -15.05 -5.49
CA LEU A 50 20.65 -16.12 -6.45
C LEU A 50 19.57 -16.09 -7.54
N ASN A 51 19.99 -16.02 -8.79
CA ASN A 51 19.09 -16.09 -9.94
C ASN A 51 18.58 -17.53 -10.13
N GLN A 52 17.27 -17.73 -10.05
CA GLN A 52 16.60 -19.04 -10.22
C GLN A 52 15.95 -19.23 -11.59
N SER A 53 16.16 -18.28 -12.51
CA SER A 53 15.52 -18.27 -13.82
C SER A 53 15.86 -19.51 -14.62
N LYS A 54 14.83 -20.16 -15.17
CA LYS A 54 14.95 -21.26 -16.14
C LYS A 54 14.92 -20.74 -17.57
N THR A 55 14.38 -19.54 -17.77
CA THR A 55 14.22 -18.88 -19.07
C THR A 55 15.36 -17.91 -19.42
N GLY A 56 16.30 -17.67 -18.49
CA GLY A 56 17.48 -16.82 -18.71
C GLY A 56 17.28 -15.34 -18.38
N VAL A 57 16.27 -15.00 -17.57
CA VAL A 57 15.99 -13.63 -17.13
C VAL A 57 17.17 -13.05 -16.34
N THR A 58 17.67 -11.89 -16.78
CA THR A 58 18.83 -11.21 -16.17
C THR A 58 18.64 -9.68 -16.18
N GLY A 59 19.49 -8.97 -15.43
CA GLY A 59 19.48 -7.51 -15.37
C GLY A 59 18.12 -6.93 -14.99
N ASN A 60 17.63 -5.98 -15.79
CA ASN A 60 16.35 -5.30 -15.58
C ASN A 60 15.12 -6.20 -15.72
N GLY A 61 15.27 -7.40 -16.28
CA GLY A 61 14.19 -8.40 -16.33
C GLY A 61 13.89 -9.04 -14.97
N ARG A 62 14.80 -8.94 -14.00
CA ARG A 62 14.64 -9.47 -12.64
C ARG A 62 13.82 -8.54 -11.75
N ILE A 63 12.59 -8.24 -12.17
CA ILE A 63 11.70 -7.28 -11.52
C ILE A 63 11.47 -7.62 -10.04
N TRP A 64 11.24 -8.88 -9.69
CA TRP A 64 11.01 -9.29 -8.30
C TRP A 64 12.24 -9.06 -7.42
N HIS A 65 13.44 -9.32 -7.96
CA HIS A 65 14.69 -9.06 -7.26
C HIS A 65 14.92 -7.56 -7.03
N ILE A 66 14.65 -6.74 -8.05
CA ILE A 66 14.77 -5.28 -7.95
C ILE A 66 13.79 -4.73 -6.90
N LEU A 67 12.52 -5.12 -6.95
CA LEU A 67 11.51 -4.71 -5.98
C LEU A 67 11.89 -5.13 -4.56
N HIS A 68 12.37 -6.36 -4.37
CA HIS A 68 12.85 -6.82 -3.08
C HIS A 68 14.03 -6.00 -2.56
N GLY A 69 15.00 -5.69 -3.42
CA GLY A 69 16.13 -4.84 -3.08
C GLY A 69 15.71 -3.43 -2.64
N ILE A 70 14.70 -2.85 -3.29
CA ILE A 70 14.12 -1.55 -2.88
C ILE A 70 13.51 -1.66 -1.48
N TYR A 71 12.72 -2.70 -1.20
CA TYR A 71 12.10 -2.87 0.12
C TYR A 71 13.13 -3.05 1.23
N ILE A 72 14.13 -3.91 1.02
CA ILE A 72 15.20 -4.11 2.01
C ILE A 72 15.91 -2.78 2.29
N LYS A 73 16.34 -2.09 1.23
CA LYS A 73 17.10 -0.86 1.36
C LYS A 73 16.32 0.31 1.96
N LYS A 74 15.03 0.44 1.62
CA LYS A 74 14.24 1.64 1.95
C LYS A 74 13.25 1.45 3.09
N LEU A 75 12.95 0.21 3.49
CA LEU A 75 11.99 -0.07 4.56
C LEU A 75 12.57 -0.93 5.69
N THR A 76 13.66 -1.67 5.48
CA THR A 76 14.18 -2.63 6.46
C THR A 76 15.57 -2.28 6.99
N GLU A 77 16.44 -1.70 6.16
CA GLU A 77 17.74 -1.21 6.62
C GLU A 77 17.56 -0.23 7.79
N LYS A 78 18.43 -0.38 8.80
CA LYS A 78 18.30 0.31 10.08
C LYS A 78 18.12 1.82 9.93
N SER A 79 18.95 2.48 9.12
CA SER A 79 18.86 3.94 8.93
C SER A 79 17.50 4.38 8.37
N ALA A 80 17.00 3.65 7.37
CA ALA A 80 15.71 3.94 6.77
C ALA A 80 14.54 3.65 7.73
N ALA A 81 14.61 2.52 8.45
CA ALA A 81 13.61 2.14 9.44
C ALA A 81 13.57 3.13 10.64
N ASP A 82 14.74 3.57 11.12
CA ASP A 82 14.87 4.55 12.20
C ASP A 82 14.27 5.91 11.76
N CYS A 83 14.60 6.37 10.55
CA CYS A 83 14.04 7.61 9.98
C CYS A 83 12.51 7.53 9.84
N LEU A 84 11.99 6.46 9.20
CA LEU A 84 10.55 6.24 9.03
C LEU A 84 9.82 6.19 10.37
N THR A 85 10.42 5.54 11.37
CA THR A 85 9.84 5.43 12.71
C THR A 85 9.79 6.80 13.39
N ALA A 86 10.89 7.56 13.35
CA ALA A 86 10.94 8.90 13.93
C ALA A 86 9.92 9.84 13.27
N LYS A 87 9.85 9.83 11.93
CA LYS A 87 8.90 10.64 11.16
C LYS A 87 7.45 10.23 11.45
N PHE A 88 7.15 8.93 11.51
CA PHE A 88 5.82 8.44 11.88
C PHE A 88 5.40 8.87 13.29
N VAL A 89 6.28 8.74 14.28
CA VAL A 89 5.98 9.15 15.67
C VAL A 89 5.69 10.65 15.74
N TYR A 90 6.47 11.46 15.02
CA TYR A 90 6.23 12.89 14.90
C TYR A 90 4.87 13.19 14.27
N GLU A 91 4.61 12.66 13.07
CA GLU A 91 3.36 12.90 12.34
C GLU A 91 2.14 12.39 13.11
N PHE A 92 2.24 11.22 13.75
CA PHE A 92 1.15 10.69 14.55
C PHE A 92 0.88 11.57 15.78
N SER A 93 1.92 12.08 16.43
CA SER A 93 1.77 13.04 17.53
C SER A 93 1.08 14.33 17.08
N GLU A 94 1.41 14.85 15.89
CA GLU A 94 0.71 16.01 15.32
C GLU A 94 -0.77 15.69 15.02
N GLN A 95 -1.06 14.54 14.42
CA GLN A 95 -2.44 14.11 14.17
C GLN A 95 -3.24 13.99 15.48
N LEU A 96 -2.66 13.46 16.55
CA LEU A 96 -3.33 13.31 17.84
C LEU A 96 -3.73 14.66 18.48
N LYS A 97 -3.00 15.75 18.22
CA LYS A 97 -3.39 17.10 18.69
C LYS A 97 -4.68 17.59 18.06
N THR A 98 -5.05 17.07 16.89
CA THR A 98 -6.31 17.40 16.21
C THR A 98 -7.50 16.58 16.73
N CYS A 99 -7.24 15.55 17.54
CA CYS A 99 -8.28 14.71 18.11
C CYS A 99 -9.20 15.55 19.01
N PRO A 100 -10.55 15.42 18.88
CA PRO A 100 -11.49 16.21 19.66
C PRO A 100 -11.24 16.11 21.17
N GLN A 101 -10.70 17.18 21.75
CA GLN A 101 -10.50 17.29 23.19
C GLN A 101 -11.78 17.79 23.83
N SER A 102 -12.18 17.18 24.95
CA SER A 102 -13.28 17.68 25.77
C SER A 102 -12.85 19.01 26.42
N ASN A 103 -13.17 20.12 25.78
CA ASN A 103 -12.86 21.46 26.29
C ASN A 103 -13.81 21.82 27.45
N SER A 104 -13.64 21.20 28.62
CA SER A 104 -14.41 21.55 29.82
C SER A 104 -13.67 22.56 30.69
N LYS A 105 -13.72 23.84 30.31
CA LYS A 105 -13.65 24.93 31.30
C LYS A 105 -15.00 25.16 31.99
N GLN A 106 -16.04 24.41 31.62
CA GLN A 106 -17.31 24.36 32.33
C GLN A 106 -17.62 22.93 32.74
N SER A 107 -17.95 22.80 34.02
CA SER A 107 -18.37 21.61 34.75
C SER A 107 -19.22 20.65 33.88
N ASN A 108 -18.88 19.35 33.88
CA ASN A 108 -19.39 18.24 33.06
C ASN A 108 -18.58 17.89 31.79
N SER A 109 -17.28 17.60 31.96
CA SER A 109 -16.43 17.02 30.92
C SER A 109 -16.99 15.67 30.44
N LYS A 110 -17.71 15.67 29.32
CA LYS A 110 -18.12 14.43 28.66
C LYS A 110 -16.89 13.88 27.94
N GLU A 111 -16.44 12.69 28.31
CA GLU A 111 -15.37 11.99 27.62
C GLU A 111 -15.73 11.82 26.14
N THR A 112 -14.78 12.07 25.23
CA THR A 112 -14.97 11.81 23.81
C THR A 112 -14.88 10.30 23.58
N VAL A 113 -16.01 9.65 23.30
CA VAL A 113 -16.04 8.23 22.92
C VAL A 113 -15.92 8.12 21.41
N MET A 114 -14.92 7.39 20.93
CA MET A 114 -14.66 7.14 19.50
C MET A 114 -14.43 5.64 19.27
N GLY A 115 -14.88 5.13 18.12
CA GLY A 115 -14.56 3.78 17.69
C GLY A 115 -13.07 3.62 17.41
N LEU A 116 -12.46 2.52 17.86
CA LEU A 116 -11.03 2.27 17.64
C LEU A 116 -10.68 2.21 16.15
N TYR A 117 -11.53 1.61 15.32
CA TYR A 117 -11.31 1.57 13.87
C TYR A 117 -11.36 2.97 13.26
N ASP A 118 -12.37 3.77 13.58
CA ASP A 118 -12.49 5.15 13.07
C ASP A 118 -11.29 6.00 13.48
N PHE A 119 -10.82 5.83 14.72
CA PHE A 119 -9.61 6.49 15.23
C PHE A 119 -8.38 6.13 14.40
N LEU A 120 -8.11 4.83 14.18
CA LEU A 120 -6.95 4.39 13.40
C LEU A 120 -7.07 4.78 11.91
N GLN A 121 -8.25 4.60 11.31
CA GLN A 121 -8.52 4.94 9.92
C GLN A 121 -8.40 6.44 9.63
N THR A 122 -8.57 7.29 10.66
CA THR A 122 -8.42 8.73 10.54
C THR A 122 -6.98 9.17 10.84
N TYR A 123 -6.51 8.97 12.07
CA TYR A 123 -5.27 9.59 12.53
C TYR A 123 -4.03 8.77 12.18
N GLN A 124 -4.07 7.45 12.34
CA GLN A 124 -2.94 6.59 11.96
C GLN A 124 -2.78 6.59 10.44
N PHE A 125 -3.88 6.48 9.68
CA PHE A 125 -3.82 6.56 8.22
C PHE A 125 -3.17 7.85 7.73
N ALA A 126 -3.60 9.01 8.26
CA ALA A 126 -3.04 10.30 7.88
C ALA A 126 -1.53 10.35 8.19
N ALA A 127 -1.13 10.00 9.42
CA ALA A 127 0.27 10.00 9.83
C ALA A 127 1.15 9.06 8.98
N SER A 128 0.71 7.82 8.76
CA SER A 128 1.42 6.86 7.91
C SER A 128 1.55 7.34 6.47
N THR A 129 0.49 7.96 5.93
CA THR A 129 0.48 8.49 4.58
C THR A 129 1.45 9.66 4.43
N ILE A 130 1.41 10.63 5.35
CA ILE A 130 2.34 11.78 5.36
C ILE A 130 3.79 11.29 5.48
N THR A 131 4.04 10.30 6.33
CA THR A 131 5.37 9.74 6.54
C THR A 131 5.93 9.11 5.26
N LEU A 132 5.11 8.38 4.51
CA LEU A 132 5.57 7.60 3.35
C LEU A 132 5.64 8.41 2.05
N VAL A 133 4.67 9.30 1.82
CA VAL A 133 4.52 9.99 0.52
C VAL A 133 4.40 11.51 0.65
N GLY A 134 4.57 12.04 1.87
CA GLY A 134 4.48 13.46 2.18
C GLY A 134 3.05 13.97 2.33
N PRO A 135 2.88 15.20 2.83
CA PRO A 135 1.56 15.75 3.18
C PRO A 135 0.71 16.13 1.96
N LYS A 136 1.32 16.35 0.80
CA LYS A 136 0.63 16.85 -0.41
C LYS A 136 -0.45 15.89 -0.92
N ILE A 137 -0.32 14.58 -0.69
CA ILE A 137 -1.33 13.60 -1.15
C ILE A 137 -2.67 13.80 -0.44
N LEU A 138 -2.66 14.14 0.86
CA LEU A 138 -3.87 14.37 1.65
C LEU A 138 -4.48 15.75 1.38
N GLN A 139 -3.67 16.71 0.90
CA GLN A 139 -4.14 18.03 0.48
C GLN A 139 -4.83 18.00 -0.89
N HIS A 140 -4.45 17.04 -1.74
CA HIS A 140 -4.94 16.97 -3.12
C HIS A 140 -6.37 16.42 -3.20
N SER A 141 -6.74 15.49 -2.32
CA SER A 141 -8.09 14.95 -2.24
C SER A 141 -8.52 14.79 -0.80
N SER A 142 -9.56 15.53 -0.41
CA SER A 142 -10.15 15.45 0.93
C SER A 142 -10.78 14.08 1.24
N ASP A 143 -11.03 13.27 0.21
CA ASP A 143 -11.70 11.97 0.34
C ASP A 143 -10.77 10.77 0.10
N ILE A 144 -9.45 10.99 0.05
CA ILE A 144 -8.48 9.95 -0.26
C ILE A 144 -8.46 8.83 0.79
N ALA A 145 -8.59 9.19 2.08
CA ALA A 145 -8.66 8.21 3.17
C ALA A 145 -9.89 7.31 3.05
N LYS A 146 -11.07 7.91 2.87
CA LYS A 146 -12.32 7.16 2.69
C LYS A 146 -12.25 6.27 1.45
N THR A 147 -11.78 6.82 0.33
CA THR A 147 -11.67 6.10 -0.94
C THR A 147 -10.68 4.94 -0.81
N PHE A 148 -9.57 5.11 -0.08
CA PHE A 148 -8.64 4.04 0.23
C PHE A 148 -9.29 2.93 1.06
N TRP A 149 -10.01 3.27 2.14
CA TRP A 149 -10.65 2.27 3.00
C TRP A 149 -11.81 1.54 2.32
N GLU A 150 -12.57 2.21 1.45
CA GLU A 150 -13.58 1.56 0.60
C GLU A 150 -12.94 0.57 -0.39
N TYR A 151 -11.76 0.89 -0.90
CA TYR A 151 -10.98 0.00 -1.76
C TYR A 151 -10.36 -1.17 -0.98
N ASP A 152 -9.79 -0.93 0.19
CA ASP A 152 -9.24 -1.95 1.09
C ASP A 152 -10.32 -2.96 1.53
N ALA A 153 -11.50 -2.48 1.91
CA ALA A 153 -12.65 -3.34 2.23
C ALA A 153 -13.07 -4.24 1.05
N ALA A 154 -12.80 -3.83 -0.19
CA ALA A 154 -13.08 -4.61 -1.39
C ALA A 154 -11.90 -5.51 -1.83
N PHE A 155 -10.74 -5.44 -1.17
CA PHE A 155 -9.52 -6.12 -1.58
C PHE A 155 -9.74 -7.61 -1.86
N MET A 156 -10.35 -8.34 -0.91
CA MET A 156 -10.56 -9.78 -1.06
C MET A 156 -11.51 -10.12 -2.22
N THR A 157 -12.53 -9.29 -2.45
CA THR A 157 -13.46 -9.47 -3.57
C THR A 157 -12.80 -9.20 -4.91
N LEU A 158 -11.90 -8.21 -4.97
CA LEU A 158 -11.09 -7.90 -6.14
C LEU A 158 -10.05 -9.01 -6.41
N MET A 159 -9.41 -9.55 -5.36
CA MET A 159 -8.45 -10.66 -5.44
C MET A 159 -9.05 -11.93 -6.05
N GLN A 160 -10.32 -12.20 -5.76
CA GLN A 160 -11.07 -13.31 -6.35
C GLN A 160 -11.35 -13.10 -7.84
N GLY A 161 -11.20 -11.88 -8.36
CA GLY A 161 -11.43 -11.55 -9.75
C GLY A 161 -12.92 -11.47 -10.11
N LEU A 162 -13.79 -11.14 -9.14
CA LEU A 162 -15.23 -11.05 -9.41
C LEU A 162 -15.52 -9.97 -10.46
N PRO A 163 -16.40 -10.25 -11.44
CA PRO A 163 -16.74 -9.28 -12.48
C PRO A 163 -17.29 -7.95 -11.93
N ARG A 164 -17.07 -6.86 -12.67
CA ARG A 164 -17.57 -5.51 -12.34
C ARG A 164 -19.05 -5.48 -11.96
N LEU A 165 -19.88 -6.28 -12.64
CA LEU A 165 -21.32 -6.33 -12.39
C LEU A 165 -21.68 -6.87 -10.99
N VAL A 166 -20.84 -7.75 -10.42
CA VAL A 166 -21.04 -8.39 -9.12
C VAL A 166 -20.46 -7.54 -7.98
N CYS A 167 -19.27 -6.94 -8.20
CA CYS A 167 -18.57 -6.13 -7.19
C CYS A 167 -18.49 -4.64 -7.59
N ARG A 168 -19.61 -4.04 -8.02
CA ARG A 168 -19.61 -2.67 -8.57
C ARG A 168 -18.94 -1.64 -7.65
N LYS A 169 -19.24 -1.70 -6.35
CA LYS A 169 -18.70 -0.77 -5.35
C LYS A 169 -17.18 -0.90 -5.20
N GLY A 170 -16.66 -2.13 -5.16
CA GLY A 170 -15.22 -2.37 -5.03
C GLY A 170 -14.43 -1.89 -6.25
N TRP A 171 -14.95 -2.16 -7.45
CA TRP A 171 -14.36 -1.64 -8.69
C TRP A 171 -14.41 -0.11 -8.77
N ALA A 172 -15.51 0.51 -8.35
CA ALA A 172 -15.63 1.97 -8.31
C ALA A 172 -14.73 2.62 -7.24
N ALA A 173 -14.52 1.97 -6.08
CA ALA A 173 -13.58 2.42 -5.06
C ALA A 173 -12.14 2.38 -5.60
N ARG A 174 -11.73 1.23 -6.16
CA ARG A 174 -10.42 1.07 -6.81
C ARG A 174 -10.16 2.12 -7.88
N ASP A 175 -11.12 2.33 -8.79
CA ASP A 175 -10.97 3.27 -9.90
C ASP A 175 -10.80 4.71 -9.35
N ARG A 176 -11.56 5.11 -8.32
CA ARG A 176 -11.36 6.41 -7.65
C ARG A 176 -10.00 6.52 -6.97
N THR A 177 -9.53 5.48 -6.26
CA THR A 177 -8.20 5.49 -5.62
C THR A 177 -7.10 5.67 -6.67
N LEU A 178 -7.22 4.98 -7.81
CA LEU A 178 -6.25 5.05 -8.90
C LEU A 178 -6.21 6.44 -9.52
N GLU A 179 -7.36 7.03 -9.84
CA GLU A 179 -7.40 8.37 -10.43
C GLU A 179 -6.85 9.43 -9.46
N ALA A 180 -7.25 9.41 -8.18
CA ALA A 180 -6.67 10.31 -7.17
C ALA A 180 -5.15 10.18 -7.05
N THR A 181 -4.62 8.96 -7.16
CA THR A 181 -3.18 8.71 -7.13
C THR A 181 -2.48 9.26 -8.38
N LYS A 182 -3.08 9.10 -9.56
CA LYS A 182 -2.55 9.64 -10.82
C LYS A 182 -2.54 11.17 -10.82
N GLU A 183 -3.61 11.80 -10.37
CA GLU A 183 -3.72 13.25 -10.28
C GLU A 183 -2.65 13.82 -9.34
N TRP A 184 -2.48 13.20 -8.16
CA TRP A 184 -1.40 13.54 -7.24
C TRP A 184 -0.01 13.37 -7.88
N LEU A 185 0.24 12.24 -8.55
CA LEU A 185 1.54 11.98 -9.20
C LEU A 185 1.83 12.98 -10.32
N ALA A 186 0.83 13.35 -11.11
CA ALA A 186 0.96 14.36 -12.16
C ALA A 186 1.28 15.73 -11.57
N ALA A 187 0.60 16.15 -10.50
CA ALA A 187 0.87 17.39 -9.79
C ALA A 187 2.28 17.40 -9.17
N ALA A 188 2.72 16.27 -8.57
CA ALA A 188 4.05 16.13 -8.01
C ALA A 188 5.15 16.20 -9.09
N SER A 189 4.90 15.64 -10.27
CA SER A 189 5.86 15.62 -11.39
C SER A 189 5.95 16.97 -12.13
N ALA A 190 4.89 17.77 -12.11
CA ALA A 190 4.84 19.09 -12.76
C ALA A 190 5.43 20.22 -11.89
N ALA A 191 5.57 20.01 -10.58
CA ALA A 191 6.19 20.98 -9.70
C ALA A 191 7.69 21.13 -10.03
N PRO A 192 8.22 22.36 -10.18
CA PRO A 192 9.67 22.56 -10.35
C PRO A 192 10.40 21.95 -9.14
N THR A 193 11.51 21.26 -9.43
CA THR A 193 12.37 20.50 -8.49
C THR A 193 12.28 20.99 -7.05
N VAL A 194 11.68 20.15 -6.21
CA VAL A 194 11.42 20.40 -4.79
C VAL A 194 12.75 20.53 -4.04
N GLU A 195 12.77 21.46 -3.08
CA GLU A 195 13.77 21.54 -2.00
C GLU A 195 14.16 20.13 -1.54
N LYS A 196 15.46 19.87 -1.41
CA LYS A 196 15.94 18.61 -0.83
C LYS A 196 15.28 18.40 0.53
N ASP A 197 14.46 17.36 0.63
CA ASP A 197 13.96 16.90 1.91
C ASP A 197 15.13 16.24 2.64
N VAL A 198 15.73 16.99 3.58
CA VAL A 198 16.92 16.59 4.36
C VAL A 198 16.70 15.25 5.07
N ASP A 199 15.45 14.86 5.32
CA ASP A 199 15.12 13.61 5.99
C ASP A 199 15.41 12.36 5.12
N TRP A 200 15.61 12.53 3.80
CA TRP A 200 15.74 11.42 2.84
C TRP A 200 17.06 11.38 2.05
N ASP A 201 17.96 12.33 2.25
CA ASP A 201 19.36 12.35 1.74
C ASP A 201 20.31 11.61 2.70
#